data_AF-A0A0Q5Z3K9-F1
#
_entry.id   AF-A0A0Q5Z3K9-F1
#
_cell.length_a   1.000
_cell.length_b   1.000
_cell.length_c   1.000
_cell.angle_alpha   90.00
_cell.angle_beta   90.00
_cell.angle_gamma   90.00
#
_symmetry.space_group_name_H-M   'P 1'
#
loop_
_entity.id
_entity.type
_entity.pdbx_description
1 polymer ?
#
loop_
_entity_poly.entity_id
_entity_poly.type
_entity_poly.pdbx_seq_one_letter_code
_entity_poly.pdbx_strand_id
1 'polypeptide(L)'
;MLVTTAWLQWATGLLRYAGDAWVVTAYLVTFASAWFWAATHERGSNQPQPLELMMAVIMVLGLLTALQAIAQWLQLEHHFRGWVHSSASVRSTGNLGQPNQAATLLLMAIAAAGALVVRQRIGLAVAWAWFLVGGWAVVLTQSRTALLSATLMVMAFVALTMVRPALRAYRWHAITWLGALFAGGWLLQSLHWDGVRPAVGAEVMTAVGLRPVLWSQLAAALWDDPWFGYGWLQVSSAQQAGSAHVPGIEQVNYSHNVLIDAFIMLGVPSSLLLLGLTLVWTRERLKRLRGDDGTATTALFMLAPFCVHSMLELPHAYAYFLVFAGILIGIVASRTRDPDARTRAVPRVVLAGFATSFIVLLAALFVEYAAVEEDFRVNRFENRRLGRTPDDYVLPNLRLLTQFEGLLRAMRLRAGRDMASADLDTLVGSARRYTWAPLQFRAALALALNGRPQEARQHLEVIKAMFTSEIYEEGRSQWLAQQVQYPELRAVTPP
;
A
#
# COMPACT_ATOMS: atom_id res chain seq x y z
N MET A 1 -16.46 11.70 -6.02
CA MET A 1 -15.34 12.48 -6.58
C MET A 1 -14.18 11.58 -6.96
N LEU A 2 -13.45 10.96 -6.02
CA LEU A 2 -12.27 10.13 -6.35
C LEU A 2 -12.58 8.91 -7.25
N VAL A 3 -13.69 8.21 -7.02
CA VAL A 3 -14.13 7.13 -7.93
C VAL A 3 -14.36 7.67 -9.35
N THR A 4 -14.98 8.85 -9.44
CA THR A 4 -15.24 9.52 -10.72
C THR A 4 -13.94 9.87 -11.45
N THR A 5 -12.86 10.24 -10.75
CA THR A 5 -11.59 10.54 -11.42
C THR A 5 -11.00 9.31 -12.07
N ALA A 6 -11.07 8.12 -11.45
CA ALA A 6 -10.61 6.88 -12.08
C ALA A 6 -11.35 6.56 -13.38
N TRP A 7 -12.68 6.70 -13.37
CA TRP A 7 -13.50 6.46 -14.56
C TRP A 7 -13.32 7.53 -15.65
N LEU A 8 -13.12 8.79 -15.26
CA LEU A 8 -12.80 9.86 -16.21
C LEU A 8 -11.43 9.62 -16.86
N GLN A 9 -10.41 9.26 -16.08
CA GLN A 9 -9.08 8.97 -16.62
C GLN A 9 -9.12 7.80 -17.61
N TRP A 10 -9.93 6.76 -17.35
CA TRP A 10 -10.15 5.70 -18.33
C TRP A 10 -10.91 6.19 -19.57
N ALA A 11 -12.00 6.95 -19.41
CA ALA A 11 -12.78 7.47 -20.52
C ALA A 11 -12.00 8.44 -21.42
N THR A 12 -11.03 9.18 -20.87
CA THR A 12 -10.15 10.08 -21.63
C THR A 12 -8.91 9.39 -22.19
N GLY A 13 -8.72 8.09 -21.94
CA GLY A 13 -7.57 7.32 -22.42
C GLY A 13 -6.28 7.49 -21.61
N LEU A 14 -6.30 8.21 -20.48
CA LEU A 14 -5.15 8.32 -19.57
C LEU A 14 -4.89 6.96 -18.90
N LEU A 15 -5.94 6.29 -18.43
CA LEU A 15 -5.86 4.89 -18.02
C LEU A 15 -6.16 3.99 -19.20
N ARG A 16 -5.18 3.18 -19.59
CA ARG A 16 -5.33 2.19 -20.69
C ARG A 16 -6.35 1.10 -20.35
N TYR A 17 -6.35 0.63 -19.10
CA TYR A 17 -7.11 -0.54 -18.69
C TYR A 17 -8.27 -0.15 -17.77
N ALA A 18 -9.49 -0.57 -18.13
CA ALA A 18 -10.68 -0.37 -17.30
C ALA A 18 -10.53 -1.02 -15.91
N GLY A 19 -9.77 -2.12 -15.85
CA GLY A 19 -9.57 -2.83 -14.59
C GLY A 19 -8.74 -2.10 -13.55
N ASP A 20 -7.86 -1.18 -13.95
CA ASP A 20 -7.23 -0.26 -12.99
C ASP A 20 -8.31 0.60 -12.30
N ALA A 21 -9.30 1.10 -13.06
CA ALA A 21 -10.42 1.87 -12.52
C ALA A 21 -11.38 1.03 -11.65
N TRP A 22 -11.64 -0.24 -12.01
CA TRP A 22 -12.43 -1.16 -11.17
C TRP A 22 -11.76 -1.46 -9.83
N VAL A 23 -10.45 -1.72 -9.83
CA VAL A 23 -9.70 -1.98 -8.59
C VAL A 23 -9.70 -0.75 -7.69
N VAL A 24 -9.47 0.45 -8.24
CA VAL A 24 -9.56 1.71 -7.51
C VAL A 24 -10.96 1.92 -6.94
N THR A 25 -11.99 1.64 -7.74
CA THR A 25 -13.39 1.70 -7.29
C THR A 25 -13.63 0.78 -6.11
N ALA A 26 -13.18 -0.48 -6.19
CA ALA A 26 -13.35 -1.44 -5.10
C ALA A 26 -12.70 -0.97 -3.79
N TYR A 27 -11.48 -0.44 -3.87
CA TYR A 27 -10.75 0.08 -2.71
C TYR A 27 -11.42 1.32 -2.10
N LEU A 28 -11.77 2.30 -2.93
CA LEU A 28 -12.41 3.55 -2.47
C LEU A 28 -13.82 3.29 -1.92
N VAL A 29 -14.58 2.38 -2.53
CA VAL A 29 -15.91 1.98 -2.03
C VAL A 29 -15.79 1.21 -0.72
N THR A 30 -14.79 0.34 -0.57
CA THR A 30 -14.51 -0.34 0.71
C THR A 30 -14.27 0.67 1.83
N PHE A 31 -13.36 1.63 1.60
CA PHE A 31 -13.07 2.71 2.54
C PHE A 31 -14.32 3.55 2.85
N ALA A 32 -15.06 3.97 1.81
CA ALA A 32 -16.26 4.79 1.97
C ALA A 32 -17.37 4.06 2.73
N SER A 33 -17.53 2.75 2.52
CA SER A 33 -18.50 1.91 3.23
C SER A 33 -18.16 1.78 4.71
N ALA A 34 -16.88 1.53 5.02
CA ALA A 34 -16.36 1.47 6.38
C ALA A 34 -16.56 2.82 7.12
N TRP A 35 -16.23 3.92 6.43
CA TRP A 35 -16.46 5.27 6.92
C TRP A 35 -17.94 5.57 7.18
N PHE A 36 -18.80 5.28 6.21
CA PHE A 36 -20.24 5.55 6.30
C PHE A 36 -20.91 4.72 7.39
N TRP A 37 -20.56 3.43 7.51
CA TRP A 37 -21.07 2.56 8.56
C TRP A 37 -20.76 3.12 9.95
N ALA A 38 -19.51 3.49 10.21
CA ALA A 38 -19.12 4.05 11.49
C ALA A 38 -19.75 5.42 11.75
N ALA A 39 -19.80 6.28 10.72
CA ALA A 39 -20.37 7.62 10.82
C ALA A 39 -21.87 7.61 11.19
N THR A 40 -22.59 6.56 10.78
CA THR A 40 -24.04 6.42 11.02
C THR A 40 -24.38 5.71 12.33
N HIS A 41 -23.58 4.73 12.75
CA HIS A 41 -23.90 3.89 13.92
C HIS A 41 -23.34 4.43 15.25
N GLU A 42 -22.33 5.30 15.21
CA GLU A 42 -21.67 5.80 16.42
C GLU A 42 -22.56 6.69 17.33
N ARG A 43 -23.65 7.25 16.80
CA ARG A 43 -24.64 8.02 17.58
C ARG A 43 -25.87 7.18 17.99
N GLY A 44 -25.95 5.91 17.58
CA GLY A 44 -27.07 5.04 17.91
C GLY A 44 -27.06 4.60 19.37
N SER A 45 -28.21 4.58 20.03
CA SER A 45 -28.34 4.25 21.46
C SER A 45 -28.41 2.75 21.78
N ASN A 46 -28.62 1.87 20.78
CA ASN A 46 -29.04 0.47 21.00
C ASN A 46 -28.10 -0.61 20.44
N GLN A 47 -26.85 -0.28 20.09
CA GLN A 47 -25.88 -1.23 19.53
C GLN A 47 -24.47 -1.00 20.08
N PRO A 48 -23.56 -2.00 20.07
CA PRO A 48 -22.17 -1.77 20.44
C PRO A 48 -21.59 -0.65 19.58
N GLN A 49 -20.98 0.34 20.25
CA GLN A 49 -20.46 1.52 19.57
C GLN A 49 -19.29 1.09 18.66
N PRO A 50 -19.22 1.54 17.39
CA PRO A 50 -18.12 1.27 16.48
C PRO A 50 -16.73 1.42 17.10
N LEU A 51 -16.52 2.42 17.97
CA LEU A 51 -15.25 2.57 18.68
C LEU A 51 -14.94 1.38 19.61
N GLU A 52 -15.91 0.89 20.38
CA GLU A 52 -15.71 -0.24 21.30
C GLU A 52 -15.40 -1.53 20.54
N LEU A 53 -16.13 -1.80 19.44
CA LEU A 53 -15.83 -2.92 18.55
C LEU A 53 -14.42 -2.79 17.97
N MET A 54 -14.05 -1.60 17.49
CA MET A 54 -12.73 -1.36 16.89
C MET A 54 -11.60 -1.56 17.90
N MET A 55 -11.76 -1.05 19.13
CA MET A 55 -10.79 -1.28 20.20
C MET A 55 -10.67 -2.78 20.50
N ALA A 56 -11.78 -3.51 20.62
CA ALA A 56 -11.75 -4.95 20.89
C ALA A 56 -11.04 -5.73 19.77
N VAL A 57 -11.39 -5.47 18.51
CA VAL A 57 -10.79 -6.13 17.34
C VAL A 57 -9.30 -5.83 17.25
N ILE A 58 -8.89 -4.57 17.34
CA ILE A 58 -7.48 -4.18 17.25
C ILE A 58 -6.70 -4.74 18.43
N MET A 59 -7.26 -4.77 19.64
CA MET A 59 -6.61 -5.38 20.80
C MET A 59 -6.37 -6.87 20.56
N VAL A 60 -7.37 -7.63 20.11
CA VAL A 60 -7.20 -9.07 19.82
C VAL A 60 -6.15 -9.29 18.73
N LEU A 61 -6.24 -8.57 17.61
CA LEU A 61 -5.29 -8.69 16.51
C LEU A 61 -3.88 -8.26 16.93
N GLY A 62 -3.77 -7.23 17.77
CA GLY A 62 -2.53 -6.79 18.39
C GLY A 62 -1.91 -7.86 19.27
N LEU A 63 -2.72 -8.58 20.08
CA LEU A 63 -2.23 -9.70 20.90
C LEU A 63 -1.63 -10.78 20.01
N LEU A 64 -2.40 -11.22 19.03
CA LEU A 64 -2.00 -12.30 18.13
C LEU A 64 -0.73 -11.92 17.38
N THR A 65 -0.65 -10.69 16.88
CA THR A 65 0.54 -10.17 16.19
C THR A 65 1.75 -10.11 17.12
N ALA A 66 1.56 -9.68 18.38
CA ALA A 66 2.65 -9.63 19.37
C ALA A 66 3.18 -11.03 19.69
N LEU A 67 2.29 -11.98 19.94
CA LEU A 67 2.65 -13.37 20.21
C LEU A 67 3.33 -14.03 19.01
N GLN A 68 2.84 -13.78 17.80
CA GLN A 68 3.46 -14.27 16.56
C GLN A 68 4.85 -13.67 16.37
N ALA A 69 5.04 -12.37 16.60
CA ALA A 69 6.35 -11.72 16.50
C ALA A 69 7.34 -12.28 17.53
N ILE A 70 6.90 -12.48 18.77
CA ILE A 70 7.73 -13.10 19.82
C ILE A 70 8.07 -14.55 19.44
N ALA A 71 7.10 -15.34 18.96
CA ALA A 71 7.34 -16.70 18.51
C ALA A 71 8.35 -16.76 17.35
N GLN A 72 8.23 -15.85 16.38
CA GLN A 72 9.19 -15.72 15.27
C GLN A 72 10.59 -15.40 15.79
N TRP A 73 10.71 -14.42 16.68
CA TRP A 73 12.00 -14.06 17.26
C TRP A 73 12.64 -15.22 18.02
N LEU A 74 11.86 -15.96 18.82
CA LEU A 74 12.29 -17.16 19.54
C LEU A 74 12.48 -18.40 18.63
N GLN A 75 12.26 -18.27 17.31
CA GLN A 75 12.33 -19.37 16.33
C GLN A 75 11.37 -20.53 16.61
N LEU A 76 10.23 -20.25 17.25
CA LEU A 76 9.24 -21.25 17.66
C LEU A 76 8.13 -21.47 16.62
N GLU A 77 8.11 -20.75 15.50
CA GLU A 77 7.05 -20.80 14.49
C GLU A 77 6.72 -22.21 13.98
N HIS A 78 7.73 -23.08 13.87
CA HIS A 78 7.58 -24.45 13.39
C HIS A 78 6.72 -25.34 14.32
N HIS A 79 6.70 -25.04 15.63
CA HIS A 79 5.85 -25.74 16.59
C HIS A 79 4.36 -25.46 16.38
N PHE A 80 4.03 -24.35 15.72
CA PHE A 80 2.66 -23.90 15.53
C PHE A 80 2.02 -24.40 14.22
N ARG A 81 2.61 -25.38 13.53
CA ARG A 81 2.01 -26.08 12.36
C ARG A 81 1.38 -25.13 11.30
N GLY A 82 2.04 -24.01 11.02
CA GLY A 82 1.58 -23.02 10.03
C GLY A 82 0.65 -21.92 10.56
N TRP A 83 0.25 -21.95 11.83
CA TRP A 83 -0.48 -20.84 12.47
C TRP A 83 0.39 -19.60 12.66
N VAL A 84 1.71 -19.76 12.71
CA VAL A 84 2.68 -18.67 12.71
C VAL A 84 3.46 -18.73 11.40
N HIS A 85 3.44 -17.63 10.65
CA HIS A 85 4.16 -17.53 9.39
C HIS A 85 5.68 -17.62 9.60
N SER A 86 6.34 -18.55 8.91
CA SER A 86 7.80 -18.66 8.87
C SER A 86 8.37 -17.63 7.90
N SER A 87 8.72 -16.45 8.44
CA SER A 87 9.39 -15.41 7.66
C SER A 87 10.88 -15.72 7.52
N ALA A 88 11.41 -15.62 6.29
CA ALA A 88 12.85 -15.63 6.03
C ALA A 88 13.55 -14.34 6.50
N SER A 89 12.79 -13.30 6.87
CA SER A 89 13.34 -12.06 7.39
C SER A 89 13.84 -12.25 8.82
N VAL A 90 14.99 -11.65 9.12
CA VAL A 90 15.50 -11.52 10.49
C VAL A 90 14.54 -10.70 11.37
N ARG A 91 13.80 -9.75 10.77
CA ARG A 91 12.82 -8.91 11.46
C ARG A 91 11.52 -9.68 11.68
N SER A 92 10.91 -9.49 12.85
CA SER A 92 9.61 -10.10 13.14
C SER A 92 8.50 -9.38 12.37
N THR A 93 7.61 -10.16 11.77
CA THR A 93 6.53 -9.68 10.89
C THR A 93 5.14 -10.02 11.38
N GLY A 94 5.03 -10.91 12.38
CA GLY A 94 3.80 -11.65 12.63
C GLY A 94 3.29 -12.34 11.36
N ASN A 95 1.98 -12.63 11.31
CA ASN A 95 1.33 -13.17 10.11
C ASN A 95 1.00 -12.11 9.05
N LEU A 96 1.25 -10.82 9.31
CA LEU A 96 1.10 -9.77 8.31
C LEU A 96 2.22 -9.78 7.26
N GLY A 97 3.28 -10.57 7.46
CA GLY A 97 4.36 -10.76 6.49
C GLY A 97 5.26 -9.54 6.26
N GLN A 98 4.95 -8.39 6.89
CA GLN A 98 5.73 -7.17 6.80
C GLN A 98 5.93 -6.53 8.19
N PRO A 99 7.18 -6.23 8.60
CA PRO A 99 7.45 -5.70 9.94
C PRO A 99 6.75 -4.35 10.21
N ASN A 100 6.71 -3.47 9.20
CA ASN A 100 6.12 -2.13 9.36
C ASN A 100 4.58 -2.19 9.51
N GLN A 101 3.93 -3.14 8.83
CA GLN A 101 2.49 -3.38 8.98
C GLN A 101 2.15 -3.92 10.37
N ALA A 102 2.93 -4.90 10.85
CA ALA A 102 2.80 -5.43 12.21
C ALA A 102 3.00 -4.35 13.26
N ALA A 103 4.04 -3.53 13.13
CA ALA A 103 4.31 -2.45 14.06
C ALA A 103 3.19 -1.41 14.10
N THR A 104 2.59 -1.09 12.95
CA THR A 104 1.44 -0.17 12.86
C THR A 104 0.26 -0.72 13.64
N LEU A 105 -0.14 -1.97 13.40
CA LEU A 105 -1.23 -2.61 14.12
C LEU A 105 -0.99 -2.67 15.63
N LEU A 106 0.24 -3.01 16.04
CA LEU A 106 0.65 -3.05 17.46
C LEU A 106 0.52 -1.67 18.12
N LEU A 107 0.96 -0.60 17.45
CA LEU A 107 0.81 0.77 17.96
C LEU A 107 -0.65 1.21 18.02
N MET A 108 -1.49 0.79 17.07
CA MET A 108 -2.94 1.00 17.13
C MET A 108 -3.55 0.30 18.35
N ALA A 109 -3.09 -0.92 18.67
CA ALA A 109 -3.51 -1.65 19.87
C ALA A 109 -3.04 -0.99 21.17
N ILE A 110 -1.81 -0.47 21.20
CA ILE A 110 -1.30 0.30 22.34
C ILE A 110 -2.15 1.56 22.57
N ALA A 111 -2.53 2.27 21.51
CA ALA A 111 -3.44 3.42 21.60
C ALA A 111 -4.81 3.02 22.15
N ALA A 112 -5.36 1.88 21.71
CA ALA A 112 -6.62 1.33 22.23
C ALA A 112 -6.52 0.95 23.71
N ALA A 113 -5.45 0.26 24.14
CA ALA A 113 -5.20 -0.09 25.54
C ALA A 113 -5.11 1.17 26.41
N GLY A 114 -4.38 2.20 25.97
CA GLY A 114 -4.31 3.49 26.67
C GLY A 114 -5.68 4.16 26.82
N ALA A 115 -6.51 4.10 25.79
CA ALA A 115 -7.87 4.62 25.86
C ALA A 115 -8.76 3.85 26.85
N LEU A 116 -8.63 2.53 26.92
CA LEU A 116 -9.36 1.70 27.89
C LEU A 116 -8.98 2.01 29.33
N VAL A 117 -7.71 2.32 29.61
CA VAL A 117 -7.25 2.77 30.95
C VAL A 117 -7.88 4.10 31.32
N VAL A 118 -7.84 5.08 30.42
CA VAL A 118 -8.42 6.41 30.66
C VAL A 118 -9.93 6.32 30.89
N ARG A 119 -10.61 5.40 30.20
CA ARG A 119 -12.03 5.09 30.38
C ARG A 119 -12.33 4.20 31.58
N GLN A 120 -11.33 3.85 32.38
CA GLN A 120 -11.45 2.97 33.56
C GLN A 120 -12.07 1.60 33.25
N ARG A 121 -11.94 1.12 32.00
CA ARG A 121 -12.42 -0.20 31.58
C ARG A 121 -11.42 -1.31 31.90
N ILE A 122 -10.14 -0.96 31.98
CA ILE A 122 -9.06 -1.87 32.43
C ILE A 122 -8.18 -1.16 33.46
N GLY A 123 -7.63 -1.93 34.40
CA GLY A 123 -6.68 -1.43 35.38
C GLY A 123 -5.29 -1.15 34.79
N LEU A 124 -4.52 -0.32 35.48
CA LEU A 124 -3.18 0.08 35.05
C LEU A 124 -2.20 -1.09 34.90
N ALA A 125 -2.31 -2.10 35.78
CA ALA A 125 -1.47 -3.31 35.72
C ALA A 125 -1.69 -4.11 34.41
N VAL A 126 -2.95 -4.32 34.03
CA VAL A 126 -3.32 -5.01 32.78
C VAL A 126 -2.80 -4.24 31.57
N ALA A 127 -2.90 -2.91 31.60
CA ALA A 127 -2.40 -2.07 30.54
C ALA A 127 -0.87 -2.09 30.43
N TRP A 128 -0.13 -2.11 31.55
CA TRP A 128 1.32 -2.26 31.51
C TRP A 128 1.77 -3.62 30.98
N ALA A 129 1.07 -4.70 31.31
CA ALA A 129 1.34 -6.00 30.69
C ALA A 129 1.22 -5.91 29.15
N TRP A 130 0.17 -5.23 28.68
CA TRP A 130 -0.04 -4.94 27.26
C TRP A 130 1.06 -4.07 26.65
N PHE A 131 1.43 -2.99 27.33
CA PHE A 131 2.46 -2.05 26.88
C PHE A 131 3.84 -2.70 26.79
N LEU A 132 4.17 -3.63 27.69
CA LEU A 132 5.43 -4.35 27.68
C LEU A 132 5.45 -5.43 26.59
N VAL A 133 4.43 -6.28 26.50
CA VAL A 133 4.37 -7.34 25.48
C VAL A 133 4.25 -6.74 24.07
N GLY A 134 3.31 -5.81 23.88
CA GLY A 134 3.14 -5.10 22.62
C GLY A 134 4.34 -4.22 22.28
N GLY A 135 4.93 -3.56 23.27
CA GLY A 135 6.13 -2.75 23.08
C GLY A 135 7.35 -3.57 22.67
N TRP A 136 7.56 -4.73 23.29
CA TRP A 136 8.61 -5.66 22.88
C TRP A 136 8.38 -6.16 21.45
N ALA A 137 7.14 -6.53 21.10
CA ALA A 137 6.83 -6.91 19.72
C ALA A 137 7.07 -5.78 18.72
N VAL A 138 6.80 -4.52 19.07
CA VAL A 138 7.17 -3.35 18.25
C VAL A 138 8.68 -3.28 18.07
N VAL A 139 9.46 -3.47 19.13
CA VAL A 139 10.94 -3.51 19.07
C VAL A 139 11.43 -4.62 18.12
N LEU A 140 10.85 -5.82 18.18
CA LEU A 140 11.21 -6.96 17.33
C LEU A 140 10.95 -6.72 15.83
N THR A 141 10.05 -5.80 15.49
CA THR A 141 9.82 -5.39 14.09
C THR A 141 10.97 -4.53 13.55
N GLN A 142 11.78 -3.94 14.44
CA GLN A 142 12.92 -3.07 14.13
C GLN A 142 12.55 -1.96 13.13
N SER A 143 11.34 -1.39 13.27
CA SER A 143 10.78 -0.41 12.35
C SER A 143 11.06 1.04 12.80
N ARG A 144 11.82 1.79 11.98
CA ARG A 144 12.04 3.23 12.18
C ARG A 144 10.74 4.03 12.15
N THR A 145 9.85 3.68 11.24
CA THR A 145 8.52 4.29 11.11
C THR A 145 7.67 4.07 12.37
N ALA A 146 7.79 2.91 13.02
CA ALA A 146 7.08 2.64 14.25
C ALA A 146 7.62 3.47 15.43
N LEU A 147 8.95 3.60 15.57
CA LEU A 147 9.55 4.45 16.60
C LEU A 147 9.14 5.92 16.43
N LEU A 148 9.14 6.42 15.19
CA LEU A 148 8.64 7.77 14.89
C LEU A 148 7.15 7.90 15.25
N SER A 149 6.33 6.93 14.86
CA SER A 149 4.89 6.92 15.15
C SER A 149 4.63 6.92 16.67
N ALA A 150 5.33 6.08 17.43
CA ALA A 150 5.24 6.03 18.89
C ALA A 150 5.66 7.36 19.54
N THR A 151 6.75 7.96 19.04
CA THR A 151 7.26 9.25 19.54
C THR A 151 6.26 10.36 19.29
N LEU A 152 5.75 10.49 18.06
CA LEU A 152 4.72 11.49 17.71
C LEU A 152 3.43 11.27 18.51
N MET A 153 3.01 10.02 18.69
CA MET A 153 1.83 9.67 19.48
C MET A 153 1.99 10.08 20.95
N VAL A 154 3.13 9.78 21.58
CA VAL A 154 3.39 10.17 22.98
C VAL A 154 3.53 11.68 23.12
N MET A 155 4.19 12.37 22.19
CA MET A 155 4.25 13.84 22.19
C MET A 155 2.86 14.47 22.06
N ALA A 156 2.02 13.94 21.16
CA ALA A 156 0.64 14.38 21.02
C ALA A 156 -0.17 14.13 22.30
N PHE A 157 0.03 12.99 22.97
CA PHE A 157 -0.62 12.69 24.25
C PHE A 157 -0.18 13.66 25.35
N VAL A 158 1.12 13.92 25.48
CA VAL A 158 1.66 14.88 26.45
C VAL A 158 1.10 16.27 26.20
N ALA A 159 1.05 16.74 24.95
CA ALA A 159 0.42 18.00 24.58
C ALA A 159 -1.07 18.03 24.94
N LEU A 160 -1.79 16.91 24.73
CA LEU A 160 -3.19 16.80 25.13
C LEU A 160 -3.38 16.95 26.65
N THR A 161 -2.45 16.48 27.48
CA THR A 161 -2.52 16.65 28.95
C THR A 161 -2.40 18.12 29.41
N MET A 162 -1.86 19.00 28.56
CA MET A 162 -1.81 20.43 28.82
C MET A 162 -3.20 21.06 28.75
N VAL A 163 -4.04 20.57 27.84
CA VAL A 163 -5.40 21.07 27.57
C VAL A 163 -6.46 20.28 28.33
N ARG A 164 -6.19 19.01 28.69
CA ARG A 164 -7.08 18.14 29.47
C ARG A 164 -6.39 17.68 30.77
N PRO A 165 -6.51 18.45 31.87
CA PRO A 165 -5.81 18.16 33.13
C PRO A 165 -6.07 16.77 33.71
N ALA A 166 -7.26 16.20 33.49
CA ALA A 166 -7.61 14.85 33.93
C ALA A 166 -6.66 13.76 33.38
N LEU A 167 -6.02 14.00 32.22
CA LEU A 167 -5.07 13.05 31.63
C LEU A 167 -3.65 13.17 32.19
N ARG A 168 -3.35 14.20 32.99
CA ARG A 168 -1.99 14.44 33.53
C ARG A 168 -1.49 13.30 34.40
N ALA A 169 -2.39 12.57 35.07
CA ALA A 169 -2.04 11.38 35.85
C ALA A 169 -1.36 10.30 35.01
N TYR A 170 -1.66 10.22 33.70
CA TYR A 170 -1.14 9.18 32.81
C TYR A 170 0.07 9.62 31.98
N ARG A 171 0.47 10.90 32.03
CA ARG A 171 1.55 11.46 31.19
C ARG A 171 2.87 10.73 31.38
N TRP A 172 3.21 10.42 32.63
CA TRP A 172 4.46 9.76 32.97
C TRP A 172 4.44 8.30 32.53
N HIS A 173 3.29 7.62 32.56
CA HIS A 173 3.19 6.27 32.00
C HIS A 173 3.48 6.23 30.51
N ALA A 174 2.97 7.19 29.73
CA ALA A 174 3.26 7.30 28.30
C ALA A 174 4.75 7.57 28.02
N ILE A 175 5.37 8.48 28.79
CA ILE A 175 6.81 8.80 28.67
C ILE A 175 7.68 7.60 29.07
N THR A 176 7.36 6.94 30.19
CA THR A 176 8.08 5.74 30.66
C THR A 176 7.97 4.61 29.66
N TRP A 177 6.80 4.41 29.04
CA TRP A 177 6.63 3.40 28.00
C TRP A 177 7.48 3.71 26.75
N LEU A 178 7.53 4.97 26.31
CA LEU A 178 8.41 5.39 25.22
C LEU A 178 9.88 5.13 25.56
N GLY A 179 10.30 5.47 26.78
CA GLY A 179 11.64 5.17 27.29
C GLY A 179 11.94 3.66 27.26
N ALA A 180 10.97 2.83 27.67
CA ALA A 180 11.10 1.38 27.61
C ALA A 180 11.21 0.84 26.18
N LEU A 181 10.52 1.43 25.20
CA LEU A 181 10.68 1.09 23.79
C LEU A 181 12.11 1.36 23.29
N PHE A 182 12.64 2.56 23.55
CA PHE A 182 14.01 2.90 23.14
C PHE A 182 15.04 2.04 23.86
N ALA A 183 14.88 1.80 25.16
CA ALA A 183 15.73 0.91 25.93
C ALA A 183 15.66 -0.53 25.41
N GLY A 184 14.48 -1.03 25.05
CA GLY A 184 14.30 -2.35 24.44
C GLY A 184 14.98 -2.47 23.08
N GLY A 185 14.87 -1.44 22.23
CA GLY A 185 15.58 -1.39 20.95
C GLY A 185 17.10 -1.41 21.13
N TRP A 186 17.61 -0.63 22.09
CA TRP A 186 19.02 -0.64 22.45
C TRP A 186 19.45 -2.01 22.99
N LEU A 187 18.65 -2.65 23.85
CA LEU A 187 18.91 -3.97 24.42
C LEU A 187 18.97 -5.05 23.34
N LEU A 188 18.02 -5.03 22.42
CA LEU A 188 17.97 -5.97 21.29
C LEU A 188 19.24 -5.89 20.44
N GLN A 189 19.76 -4.67 20.22
CA GLN A 189 20.96 -4.42 19.42
C GLN A 189 22.27 -4.68 20.19
N SER A 190 22.29 -4.46 21.51
CA SER A 190 23.53 -4.46 22.30
C SER A 190 23.83 -5.81 22.96
N LEU A 191 22.83 -6.65 23.18
CA LEU A 191 23.03 -7.96 23.78
C LEU A 191 23.23 -9.04 22.71
N HIS A 192 24.08 -10.01 23.02
CA HIS A 192 24.11 -11.26 22.30
C HIS A 192 22.95 -12.13 22.80
N TRP A 193 22.09 -12.56 21.89
CA TRP A 193 20.95 -13.41 22.23
C TRP A 193 21.15 -14.79 21.61
N ASP A 194 21.50 -15.77 22.45
CA ASP A 194 21.66 -17.15 22.01
C ASP A 194 20.29 -17.78 21.69
N GLY A 195 20.23 -18.50 20.56
CA GLY A 195 19.05 -19.29 20.18
C GLY A 195 17.86 -18.50 19.64
N VAL A 196 17.98 -17.20 19.40
CA VAL A 196 16.92 -16.35 18.82
C VAL A 196 17.38 -15.71 17.50
N ARG A 197 16.45 -15.11 16.75
CA ARG A 197 16.79 -14.38 15.53
C ARG A 197 17.66 -13.15 15.89
N PRO A 198 18.77 -12.92 15.17
CA PRO A 198 19.67 -11.80 15.46
C PRO A 198 18.97 -10.46 15.23
N ALA A 199 19.53 -9.38 15.77
CA ALA A 199 19.12 -8.03 15.37
C ALA A 199 19.63 -7.72 13.95
N VAL A 200 18.93 -6.84 13.23
CA VAL A 200 19.45 -6.30 11.97
C VAL A 200 20.61 -5.38 12.31
N GLY A 201 21.74 -5.53 11.62
CA GLY A 201 22.93 -4.72 11.86
C GLY A 201 22.66 -3.22 11.76
N ALA A 202 23.30 -2.45 12.64
CA ALA A 202 23.10 -1.00 12.73
C ALA A 202 23.34 -0.26 11.39
N GLU A 203 24.30 -0.72 10.58
CA GLU A 203 24.60 -0.17 9.26
C GLU A 203 23.41 -0.27 8.29
N VAL A 204 22.69 -1.40 8.31
CA VAL A 204 21.49 -1.60 7.50
C VAL A 204 20.35 -0.71 8.00
N MET A 205 20.30 -0.44 9.31
CA MET A 205 19.31 0.47 9.90
C MET A 205 19.60 1.95 9.63
N THR A 206 20.86 2.33 9.39
CA THR A 206 21.27 3.71 9.11
C THR A 206 21.44 4.01 7.62
N ALA A 207 21.46 3.00 6.76
CA ALA A 207 21.54 3.18 5.32
C ALA A 207 20.43 4.10 4.79
N VAL A 208 20.84 5.07 3.96
CA VAL A 208 19.94 5.89 3.14
C VAL A 208 19.37 4.96 2.07
N GLY A 209 18.06 4.71 2.13
CA GLY A 209 17.39 3.85 1.16
C GLY A 209 17.36 4.47 -0.24
N LEU A 210 16.89 3.71 -1.22
CA LEU A 210 16.83 4.13 -2.63
C LEU A 210 15.70 5.15 -2.93
N ARG A 211 14.86 5.44 -1.92
CA ARG A 211 13.71 6.36 -2.03
C ARG A 211 14.01 7.76 -2.56
N PRO A 212 15.11 8.46 -2.19
CA PRO A 212 15.38 9.78 -2.73
C PRO A 212 15.57 9.77 -4.25
N VAL A 213 16.20 8.72 -4.80
CA VAL A 213 16.35 8.53 -6.26
C VAL A 213 14.98 8.27 -6.89
N LEU A 214 14.18 7.38 -6.31
CA LEU A 214 12.80 7.14 -6.72
C LEU A 214 11.95 8.43 -6.73
N TRP A 215 12.02 9.24 -5.67
CA TRP A 215 11.26 10.49 -5.61
C TRP A 215 11.75 11.51 -6.63
N SER A 216 13.04 11.49 -6.96
CA SER A 216 13.61 12.33 -8.02
C SER A 216 13.11 11.90 -9.41
N GLN A 217 13.01 10.59 -9.66
CA GLN A 217 12.37 10.04 -10.87
C GLN A 217 10.90 10.47 -10.95
N LEU A 218 10.13 10.29 -9.88
CA LEU A 218 8.70 10.67 -9.87
C LEU A 218 8.50 12.17 -10.00
N ALA A 219 9.38 12.99 -9.41
CA ALA A 219 9.33 14.44 -9.57
C ALA A 219 9.62 14.86 -11.03
N ALA A 220 10.60 14.24 -11.69
CA ALA A 220 10.86 14.46 -13.10
C ALA A 220 9.66 14.06 -13.97
N ALA A 221 9.07 12.90 -13.70
CA ALA A 221 7.88 12.44 -14.40
C ALA A 221 6.70 13.43 -14.23
N LEU A 222 6.46 13.90 -13.00
CA LEU A 222 5.39 14.87 -12.72
C LEU A 222 5.66 16.23 -13.39
N TRP A 223 6.92 16.59 -13.60
CA TRP A 223 7.29 17.80 -14.31
C TRP A 223 6.88 17.73 -15.79
N ASP A 224 6.99 16.55 -16.40
CA ASP A 224 6.56 16.31 -17.78
C ASP A 224 5.02 16.35 -17.91
N ASP A 225 4.29 15.74 -16.96
CA ASP A 225 2.82 15.65 -16.97
C ASP A 225 2.15 16.19 -15.67
N PRO A 226 2.22 17.52 -15.40
CA PRO A 226 1.83 18.07 -14.09
C PRO A 226 0.31 18.16 -13.89
N TRP A 227 -0.48 18.26 -14.97
CA TRP A 227 -1.91 18.59 -14.88
C TRP A 227 -2.78 17.41 -14.46
N PHE A 228 -2.61 16.28 -15.13
CA PHE A 228 -3.41 15.07 -14.91
C PHE A 228 -2.61 13.93 -14.27
N GLY A 229 -1.28 14.08 -14.17
CA GLY A 229 -0.39 13.02 -13.75
C GLY A 229 -0.43 11.83 -14.71
N TYR A 230 -0.06 10.66 -14.20
CA TYR A 230 0.02 9.41 -14.96
C TYR A 230 -1.23 8.54 -14.79
N GLY A 231 -2.12 8.89 -13.86
CA GLY A 231 -3.33 8.13 -13.58
C GLY A 231 -3.22 7.16 -12.40
N TRP A 232 -4.37 6.72 -11.90
CA TRP A 232 -4.43 5.77 -10.79
C TRP A 232 -3.66 4.47 -11.06
N LEU A 233 -2.91 4.02 -10.05
CA LEU A 233 -2.09 2.80 -10.10
C LEU A 233 -0.96 2.81 -11.16
N GLN A 234 -0.65 3.96 -11.76
CA GLN A 234 0.39 4.12 -12.80
C GLN A 234 1.72 4.69 -12.28
N VAL A 235 2.04 4.51 -10.99
CA VAL A 235 3.32 5.01 -10.43
C VAL A 235 4.52 4.35 -11.10
N SER A 236 4.42 3.06 -11.47
CA SER A 236 5.45 2.35 -12.23
C SER A 236 5.69 3.00 -13.60
N SER A 237 4.63 3.41 -14.29
CA SER A 237 4.71 4.11 -15.58
C SER A 237 5.30 5.51 -15.44
N ALA A 238 4.90 6.25 -14.41
CA ALA A 238 5.52 7.52 -14.06
C ALA A 238 7.02 7.36 -13.79
N GLN A 239 7.39 6.34 -13.02
CA GLN A 239 8.78 6.04 -12.72
C GLN A 239 9.59 5.73 -13.99
N GLN A 240 9.03 4.96 -14.93
CA GLN A 240 9.66 4.70 -16.23
C GLN A 240 9.92 5.99 -17.01
N ALA A 241 8.94 6.89 -17.10
CA ALA A 241 9.12 8.18 -17.78
C ALA A 241 10.20 9.04 -17.08
N GLY A 242 10.15 9.12 -15.75
CA GLY A 242 11.14 9.84 -14.95
C GLY A 242 12.55 9.25 -15.03
N SER A 243 12.68 7.94 -15.29
CA SER A 243 13.98 7.26 -15.38
C SER A 243 14.85 7.75 -16.53
N ALA A 244 14.23 8.34 -17.57
CA ALA A 244 14.95 8.99 -18.66
C ALA A 244 15.79 10.19 -18.17
N HIS A 245 15.35 10.83 -17.08
CA HIS A 245 16.03 11.98 -16.48
C HIS A 245 16.94 11.58 -15.31
N VAL A 246 16.50 10.61 -14.51
CA VAL A 246 17.20 10.16 -13.30
C VAL A 246 17.31 8.64 -13.30
N PRO A 247 18.47 8.04 -13.60
CA PRO A 247 18.63 6.59 -13.56
C PRO A 247 18.54 6.07 -12.12
N GLY A 248 17.94 4.89 -11.95
CA GLY A 248 17.72 4.27 -10.65
C GLY A 248 17.10 2.88 -10.78
N ILE A 249 17.72 1.90 -10.13
CA ILE A 249 17.42 0.47 -10.32
C ILE A 249 16.25 -0.07 -9.46
N GLU A 250 15.75 0.71 -8.51
CA GLU A 250 14.64 0.29 -7.64
C GLU A 250 13.34 0.35 -8.45
N GLN A 251 12.62 -0.76 -8.58
CA GLN A 251 11.36 -0.79 -9.34
C GLN A 251 10.20 -0.91 -8.36
N VAL A 252 9.26 0.04 -8.42
CA VAL A 252 8.14 0.10 -7.46
C VAL A 252 6.80 0.35 -8.13
N ASN A 253 5.73 -0.05 -7.43
CA ASN A 253 4.34 0.25 -7.81
C ASN A 253 3.75 1.43 -7.03
N TYR A 254 4.46 1.95 -6.04
CA TYR A 254 4.06 3.06 -5.17
C TYR A 254 5.30 3.85 -4.72
N SER A 255 5.13 5.12 -4.42
CA SER A 255 6.22 6.03 -3.99
C SER A 255 6.63 5.86 -2.52
N HIS A 256 5.94 5.02 -1.76
CA HIS A 256 6.02 4.94 -0.29
C HIS A 256 5.56 6.22 0.42
N ASN A 257 4.81 7.10 -0.26
CA ASN A 257 4.24 8.30 0.35
C ASN A 257 2.91 8.63 -0.31
N VAL A 258 1.82 8.60 0.45
CA VAL A 258 0.46 8.82 -0.07
C VAL A 258 0.27 10.19 -0.74
N LEU A 259 1.05 11.23 -0.35
CA LEU A 259 0.98 12.53 -1.01
C LEU A 259 1.65 12.47 -2.38
N ILE A 260 2.88 11.94 -2.46
CA ILE A 260 3.55 11.77 -3.75
C ILE A 260 2.70 10.89 -4.68
N ASP A 261 2.14 9.79 -4.16
CA ASP A 261 1.20 8.96 -4.92
C ASP A 261 0.01 9.76 -5.46
N ALA A 262 -0.62 10.60 -4.63
CA ALA A 262 -1.74 11.43 -5.08
C ALA A 262 -1.34 12.37 -6.22
N PHE A 263 -0.21 13.08 -6.09
CA PHE A 263 0.31 13.98 -7.12
C PHE A 263 0.59 13.26 -8.43
N ILE A 264 1.19 12.07 -8.38
CA ILE A 264 1.47 11.26 -9.57
C ILE A 264 0.18 10.71 -10.18
N MET A 265 -0.78 10.26 -9.37
CA MET A 265 -2.00 9.61 -9.87
C MET A 265 -3.06 10.58 -10.37
N LEU A 266 -3.14 11.79 -9.80
CA LEU A 266 -4.22 12.75 -10.04
C LEU A 266 -3.75 14.05 -10.69
N GLY A 267 -2.44 14.30 -10.73
CA GLY A 267 -1.84 15.58 -11.11
C GLY A 267 -1.88 16.61 -9.98
N VAL A 268 -1.14 17.70 -10.18
CA VAL A 268 -0.96 18.81 -9.24
C VAL A 268 -2.30 19.47 -8.84
N PRO A 269 -3.19 19.89 -9.77
CA PRO A 269 -4.39 20.63 -9.41
C PRO A 269 -5.35 19.80 -8.54
N SER A 270 -5.63 18.57 -8.95
CA SER A 270 -6.53 17.65 -8.24
C SER A 270 -5.97 17.26 -6.88
N SER A 271 -4.66 17.08 -6.78
CA SER A 271 -3.99 16.71 -5.51
C SER A 271 -3.96 17.86 -4.52
N LEU A 272 -3.70 19.09 -4.99
CA LEU A 272 -3.79 20.29 -4.14
C LEU A 272 -5.23 20.52 -3.65
N LEU A 273 -6.23 20.32 -4.51
CA LEU A 273 -7.64 20.39 -4.12
C LEU A 273 -7.95 19.33 -3.05
N LEU A 274 -7.56 18.07 -3.27
CA LEU A 274 -7.77 16.97 -2.32
C LEU A 274 -7.09 17.25 -0.97
N LEU A 275 -5.84 17.71 -1.00
CA LEU A 275 -5.07 18.08 0.19
C LEU A 275 -5.76 19.25 0.93
N GLY A 276 -6.15 20.31 0.22
CA GLY A 276 -6.86 21.45 0.78
C GLY A 276 -8.18 21.05 1.44
N LEU A 277 -9.00 20.23 0.78
CA LEU A 277 -10.24 19.69 1.34
C LEU A 277 -9.98 18.85 2.59
N THR A 278 -8.93 18.02 2.59
CA THR A 278 -8.54 17.19 3.73
C THR A 278 -8.06 18.02 4.91
N LEU A 279 -7.26 19.07 4.66
CA LEU A 279 -6.77 20.00 5.68
C LEU A 279 -7.91 20.82 6.29
N VAL A 280 -8.81 21.36 5.45
CA VAL A 280 -10.00 22.09 5.91
C VAL A 280 -10.88 21.17 6.74
N TRP A 281 -11.20 19.97 6.24
CA TRP A 281 -11.97 18.98 6.98
C TRP A 281 -11.32 18.69 8.34
N THR A 282 -10.02 18.37 8.35
CA THR A 282 -9.29 18.03 9.57
C THR A 282 -9.33 19.19 10.58
N ARG A 283 -9.05 20.42 10.12
CA ARG A 283 -9.11 21.63 10.97
C ARG A 283 -10.49 21.80 11.61
N GLU A 284 -11.55 21.63 10.84
CA GLU A 284 -12.92 21.78 11.35
C GLU A 284 -13.30 20.68 12.36
N ARG A 285 -12.82 19.44 12.18
CA ARG A 285 -13.01 18.37 13.16
C ARG A 285 -12.22 18.63 14.44
N LEU A 286 -10.95 19.06 14.32
CA LEU A 286 -10.09 19.35 15.47
C LEU A 286 -10.66 20.48 16.36
N LYS A 287 -11.22 21.55 15.77
CA LYS A 287 -11.88 22.63 16.52
C LYS A 287 -13.00 22.12 17.44
N ARG A 288 -13.69 21.05 17.01
CA ARG A 288 -14.87 20.49 17.69
C ARG A 288 -14.52 19.40 18.71
N LEU A 289 -13.25 19.02 18.83
CA LEU A 289 -12.80 18.06 19.86
C LEU A 289 -12.95 18.58 21.29
N ARG A 290 -13.11 19.89 21.50
CA ARG A 290 -13.26 20.46 22.85
C ARG A 290 -14.50 19.95 23.59
N GLY A 291 -15.57 19.62 22.86
CA GLY A 291 -16.81 19.05 23.42
C GLY A 291 -16.92 17.53 23.31
N ASP A 292 -15.87 16.84 22.82
CA ASP A 292 -15.83 15.39 22.68
C ASP A 292 -15.65 14.70 24.05
N ASP A 293 -16.38 13.62 24.28
CA ASP A 293 -16.28 12.75 25.48
C ASP A 293 -15.00 11.89 25.51
N GLY A 294 -14.06 12.16 24.60
CA GLY A 294 -12.84 11.40 24.38
C GLY A 294 -12.96 10.37 23.25
N THR A 295 -14.14 10.13 22.69
CA THR A 295 -14.35 9.14 21.61
C THR A 295 -13.66 9.51 20.30
N ALA A 296 -13.89 10.72 19.78
CA ALA A 296 -13.18 11.18 18.59
C ALA A 296 -11.67 11.27 18.86
N THR A 297 -11.30 11.68 20.07
CA THR A 297 -9.89 11.75 20.48
C THR A 297 -9.23 10.37 20.43
N THR A 298 -9.84 9.34 21.03
CA THR A 298 -9.36 7.95 20.97
C THR A 298 -9.23 7.48 19.52
N ALA A 299 -10.23 7.73 18.68
CA ALA A 299 -10.18 7.32 17.28
C ALA A 299 -9.01 7.97 16.52
N LEU A 300 -8.69 9.24 16.78
CA LEU A 300 -7.53 9.93 16.20
C LEU A 300 -6.20 9.33 16.67
N PHE A 301 -6.07 8.96 17.95
CA PHE A 301 -4.87 8.30 18.47
C PHE A 301 -4.67 6.91 17.87
N MET A 302 -5.75 6.15 17.70
CA MET A 302 -5.69 4.86 17.00
C MET A 302 -5.41 5.02 15.50
N LEU A 303 -5.78 6.14 14.88
CA LEU A 303 -5.51 6.42 13.47
C LEU A 303 -4.07 6.92 13.22
N ALA A 304 -3.45 7.57 14.22
CA ALA A 304 -2.16 8.24 14.06
C ALA A 304 -1.03 7.33 13.53
N PRO A 305 -0.84 6.08 14.00
CA PRO A 305 0.19 5.19 13.45
C PRO A 305 0.00 4.93 11.95
N PHE A 306 -1.26 4.75 11.51
CA PHE A 306 -1.57 4.56 10.08
C PHE A 306 -1.24 5.82 9.27
N CYS A 307 -1.57 7.01 9.76
CA CYS A 307 -1.26 8.27 9.07
C CYS A 307 0.25 8.49 8.92
N VAL A 308 1.03 8.28 9.99
CA VAL A 308 2.49 8.42 9.95
C VAL A 308 3.09 7.36 9.02
N HIS A 309 2.62 6.12 9.10
CA HIS A 309 3.07 5.04 8.23
C HIS A 309 2.75 5.32 6.74
N SER A 310 1.61 5.94 6.43
CA SER A 310 1.22 6.34 5.05
C SER A 310 2.09 7.46 4.46
N MET A 311 2.86 8.18 5.28
CA MET A 311 3.84 9.17 4.79
C MET A 311 5.19 8.55 4.43
N LEU A 312 5.47 7.33 4.90
CA LEU A 312 6.79 6.72 4.82
C LEU A 312 6.79 5.35 4.14
N GLU A 313 5.63 4.73 4.02
CA GLU A 313 5.36 3.46 3.35
C GLU A 313 3.94 3.47 2.76
N LEU A 314 3.42 2.30 2.40
CA LEU A 314 2.15 2.13 1.69
C LEU A 314 1.05 1.33 2.44
N PRO A 315 0.80 1.53 3.76
CA PRO A 315 -0.34 0.86 4.43
C PRO A 315 -1.69 1.24 3.80
N HIS A 316 -1.81 2.42 3.18
CA HIS A 316 -3.01 2.86 2.46
C HIS A 316 -3.32 2.02 1.21
N ALA A 317 -2.36 1.26 0.70
CA ALA A 317 -2.58 0.33 -0.41
C ALA A 317 -3.14 -1.03 0.04
N TYR A 318 -3.38 -1.23 1.35
CA TYR A 318 -3.90 -2.48 1.90
C TYR A 318 -5.33 -2.30 2.40
N ALA A 319 -6.27 -3.06 1.83
CA ALA A 319 -7.70 -2.95 2.13
C ALA A 319 -8.02 -3.13 3.63
N TYR A 320 -7.33 -4.03 4.33
CA TYR A 320 -7.55 -4.25 5.76
C TYR A 320 -7.22 -3.02 6.62
N PHE A 321 -6.17 -2.26 6.29
CA PHE A 321 -5.88 -0.99 6.96
C PHE A 321 -6.83 0.12 6.52
N LEU A 322 -7.24 0.15 5.26
CA LEU A 322 -8.25 1.11 4.78
C LEU A 322 -9.59 0.94 5.51
N VAL A 323 -10.02 -0.29 5.80
CA VAL A 323 -11.23 -0.53 6.60
C VAL A 323 -11.08 0.05 8.00
N PHE A 324 -9.95 -0.19 8.68
CA PHE A 324 -9.70 0.38 9.99
C PHE A 324 -9.68 1.91 9.97
N ALA A 325 -8.95 2.50 9.00
CA ALA A 325 -8.89 3.94 8.83
C ALA A 325 -10.27 4.54 8.53
N GLY A 326 -11.05 3.91 7.64
CA GLY A 326 -12.40 4.33 7.30
C GLY A 326 -13.31 4.40 8.52
N ILE A 327 -13.35 3.33 9.32
CA ILE A 327 -14.14 3.29 10.56
C ILE A 327 -13.70 4.37 11.55
N LEU A 328 -12.39 4.52 11.80
CA LEU A 328 -11.86 5.52 12.74
C LEU A 328 -12.18 6.95 12.28
N ILE A 329 -12.00 7.24 11.00
CA ILE A 329 -12.38 8.54 10.40
C ILE A 329 -13.90 8.75 10.50
N GLY A 330 -14.70 7.68 10.37
CA GLY A 330 -16.16 7.73 10.48
C GLY A 330 -16.62 8.06 11.90
N ILE A 331 -15.97 7.48 12.91
CA ILE A 331 -16.19 7.80 14.33
C ILE A 331 -15.88 9.29 14.58
N VAL A 332 -14.71 9.77 14.12
CA VAL A 332 -14.34 11.19 14.22
C VAL A 332 -15.39 12.06 13.55
N ALA A 333 -15.78 11.73 12.32
CA ALA A 333 -16.79 12.45 11.56
C ALA A 333 -18.12 12.53 12.30
N SER A 334 -18.57 11.43 12.91
CA SER A 334 -19.84 11.38 13.67
C SER A 334 -19.79 12.21 14.94
N ARG A 335 -18.74 12.07 15.74
CA ARG A 335 -18.63 12.73 17.04
C ARG A 335 -18.33 14.23 16.93
N THR A 336 -17.65 14.65 15.87
CA THR A 336 -17.33 16.07 15.60
C THR A 336 -18.19 16.69 14.50
N ARG A 337 -19.33 16.07 14.18
CA ARG A 337 -20.32 16.62 13.26
C ARG A 337 -21.00 17.84 13.87
N ASP A 338 -21.35 18.78 13.00
CA ASP A 338 -22.19 19.93 13.37
C ASP A 338 -23.57 19.49 13.90
N PRO A 339 -23.97 19.93 15.11
CA PRO A 339 -25.33 19.73 15.61
C PRO A 339 -26.40 20.18 14.61
N ASP A 340 -26.16 21.28 13.89
CA ASP A 340 -27.13 21.88 12.96
C ASP A 340 -27.06 21.27 11.54
N ALA A 341 -26.09 20.38 11.29
CA ALA A 341 -25.96 19.75 9.98
C ALA A 341 -27.09 18.73 9.75
N ARG A 342 -28.01 19.06 8.85
CA ARG A 342 -29.09 18.17 8.39
C ARG A 342 -28.58 16.78 8.02
N THR A 343 -29.11 15.75 8.68
CA THR A 343 -28.92 14.35 8.30
C THR A 343 -30.02 13.97 7.31
N ARG A 344 -29.65 13.32 6.21
CA ARG A 344 -30.60 12.57 5.38
C ARG A 344 -30.35 11.10 5.61
N ALA A 345 -31.36 10.40 6.11
CA ALA A 345 -31.31 8.95 6.19
C ALA A 345 -31.31 8.39 4.77
N VAL A 346 -30.40 7.48 4.50
CA VAL A 346 -30.43 6.71 3.25
C VAL A 346 -31.44 5.58 3.44
N PRO A 347 -32.43 5.40 2.54
CA PRO A 347 -33.39 4.32 2.66
C PRO A 347 -32.70 2.95 2.73
N ARG A 348 -33.17 2.05 3.59
CA ARG A 348 -32.57 0.71 3.75
C ARG A 348 -32.52 -0.09 2.45
N VAL A 349 -33.50 0.08 1.57
CA VAL A 349 -33.53 -0.56 0.25
C VAL A 349 -32.37 -0.08 -0.63
N VAL A 350 -32.02 1.21 -0.59
CA VAL A 350 -30.88 1.76 -1.32
C VAL A 350 -29.57 1.22 -0.76
N LEU A 351 -29.45 1.13 0.57
CA LEU A 351 -28.27 0.53 1.22
C LEU A 351 -28.13 -0.95 0.89
N ALA A 352 -29.23 -1.71 0.89
CA ALA A 352 -29.25 -3.12 0.53
C ALA A 352 -28.86 -3.31 -0.95
N GLY A 353 -29.46 -2.55 -1.87
CA GLY A 353 -29.11 -2.60 -3.29
C GLY A 353 -27.65 -2.25 -3.55
N PHE A 354 -27.11 -1.24 -2.86
CA PHE A 354 -25.69 -0.89 -2.92
C PHE A 354 -24.80 -2.02 -2.39
N ALA A 355 -25.11 -2.56 -1.21
CA ALA A 355 -24.34 -3.64 -0.60
C ALA A 355 -24.34 -4.90 -1.48
N THR A 356 -25.50 -5.29 -2.00
CA THR A 356 -25.62 -6.41 -2.94
C THR A 356 -24.79 -6.17 -4.20
N SER A 357 -24.90 -4.99 -4.82
CA SER A 357 -24.11 -4.65 -6.02
C SER A 357 -22.61 -4.69 -5.75
N PHE A 358 -22.19 -4.23 -4.57
CA PHE A 358 -20.79 -4.23 -4.20
C PHE A 358 -20.25 -5.64 -3.91
N ILE A 359 -21.03 -6.49 -3.23
CA ILE A 359 -20.70 -7.90 -3.02
C ILE A 359 -20.58 -8.63 -4.37
N VAL A 360 -21.50 -8.38 -5.30
CA VAL A 360 -21.45 -8.95 -6.65
C VAL A 360 -20.19 -8.49 -7.39
N LEU A 361 -19.81 -7.21 -7.29
CA LEU A 361 -18.55 -6.71 -7.86
C LEU A 361 -17.33 -7.42 -7.27
N LEU A 362 -17.25 -7.56 -5.94
CA LEU A 362 -16.13 -8.25 -5.28
C LEU A 362 -16.07 -9.73 -5.66
N ALA A 363 -17.22 -10.41 -5.74
CA ALA A 363 -17.28 -11.79 -6.19
C ALA A 363 -16.82 -11.93 -7.65
N ALA A 364 -17.25 -11.03 -8.54
CA ALA A 364 -16.83 -11.03 -9.94
C ALA A 364 -15.32 -10.77 -10.10
N LEU A 365 -14.77 -9.81 -9.35
CA LEU A 365 -13.32 -9.56 -9.30
C LEU A 365 -12.55 -10.79 -8.78
N PHE A 366 -13.09 -11.47 -7.76
CA PHE A 366 -12.48 -12.69 -7.23
C PHE A 366 -12.47 -13.83 -8.27
N VAL A 367 -13.58 -14.06 -8.97
CA VAL A 367 -13.66 -15.08 -10.03
C VAL A 367 -12.68 -14.78 -11.17
N GLU A 368 -12.64 -13.53 -11.66
CA GLU A 368 -11.67 -13.17 -12.70
C GLU A 368 -10.22 -13.26 -12.20
N TYR A 369 -9.95 -12.89 -10.94
CA TYR A 369 -8.60 -12.99 -10.38
C TYR A 369 -8.14 -14.45 -10.26
N ALA A 370 -9.03 -15.37 -9.88
CA ALA A 370 -8.72 -16.80 -9.87
C ALA A 370 -8.38 -17.32 -11.28
N ALA A 371 -9.10 -16.87 -12.30
CA ALA A 371 -8.80 -17.19 -13.69
C ALA A 371 -7.46 -16.59 -14.16
N VAL A 372 -7.15 -15.36 -13.74
CA VAL A 372 -5.85 -14.71 -13.98
C VAL A 372 -4.71 -15.50 -13.36
N GLU A 373 -4.85 -15.93 -12.10
CA GLU A 373 -3.82 -16.68 -11.39
C GLU A 373 -3.53 -18.01 -12.07
N GLU A 374 -4.58 -18.72 -12.49
CA GLU A 374 -4.45 -19.97 -13.22
C GLU A 374 -3.78 -19.77 -14.59
N ASP A 375 -4.19 -18.76 -15.36
CA ASP A 375 -3.55 -18.48 -16.65
C ASP A 375 -2.10 -18.02 -16.51
N PHE A 376 -1.80 -17.23 -15.48
CA PHE A 376 -0.43 -16.83 -15.16
C PHE A 376 0.44 -18.05 -14.84
N ARG A 377 -0.09 -19.03 -14.10
CA ARG A 377 0.59 -20.29 -13.79
C ARG A 377 0.86 -21.10 -15.07
N VAL A 378 -0.14 -21.27 -15.94
CA VAL A 378 0.00 -21.96 -17.24
C VAL A 378 1.04 -21.27 -18.11
N ASN A 379 0.94 -19.95 -18.27
CA ASN A 379 1.88 -19.13 -19.05
C ASN A 379 3.34 -19.30 -18.58
N ARG A 380 3.55 -19.39 -17.26
CA ARG A 380 4.90 -19.62 -16.69
C ARG A 380 5.46 -20.98 -17.08
N PHE A 381 4.63 -22.02 -17.17
CA PHE A 381 5.04 -23.35 -17.63
C PHE A 381 5.34 -23.36 -19.13
N GLU A 382 4.50 -22.71 -19.94
CA GLU A 382 4.72 -22.53 -21.39
C GLU A 382 6.06 -21.84 -21.67
N ASN A 383 6.32 -20.72 -21.00
CA ASN A 383 7.56 -19.96 -21.18
C ASN A 383 8.81 -20.74 -20.75
N ARG A 384 8.68 -21.66 -19.79
CA ARG A 384 9.78 -22.56 -19.37
C ARG A 384 9.83 -23.87 -20.16
N ARG A 385 8.91 -24.07 -21.12
CA ARG A 385 8.74 -25.32 -21.89
C ARG A 385 8.59 -26.54 -20.98
N LEU A 386 7.88 -26.37 -19.87
CA LEU A 386 7.64 -27.42 -18.88
C LEU A 386 6.26 -28.01 -19.10
N GLY A 387 6.20 -29.28 -19.52
CA GLY A 387 4.95 -29.98 -19.80
C GLY A 387 4.29 -29.52 -21.11
N ARG A 388 3.03 -29.90 -21.30
CA ARG A 388 2.20 -29.55 -22.45
C ARG A 388 0.93 -28.86 -21.94
N THR A 389 0.64 -27.67 -22.45
CA THR A 389 -0.65 -27.03 -22.22
C THR A 389 -1.74 -27.90 -22.84
N PRO A 390 -2.84 -28.19 -22.14
CA PRO A 390 -3.96 -28.92 -22.71
C PRO A 390 -4.44 -28.27 -24.01
N ASP A 391 -4.74 -29.08 -25.03
CA ASP A 391 -5.12 -28.58 -26.36
C ASP A 391 -6.47 -27.82 -26.34
N ASP A 392 -7.28 -28.05 -25.31
CA ASP A 392 -8.58 -27.40 -25.05
C ASP A 392 -8.45 -26.17 -24.13
N TYR A 393 -7.25 -25.77 -23.75
CA TYR A 393 -7.05 -24.60 -22.89
C TYR A 393 -7.39 -23.30 -23.61
N VAL A 394 -8.33 -22.53 -23.05
CA VAL A 394 -8.78 -21.25 -23.59
C VAL A 394 -8.32 -20.13 -22.67
N LEU A 395 -7.74 -19.07 -23.25
CA LEU A 395 -7.40 -17.87 -22.48
C LEU A 395 -8.65 -17.27 -21.83
N PRO A 396 -8.57 -16.84 -20.56
CA PRO A 396 -9.70 -16.22 -19.90
C PRO A 396 -10.05 -14.87 -20.57
N ASN A 397 -11.33 -14.67 -20.85
CA ASN A 397 -11.85 -13.40 -21.34
C ASN A 397 -12.26 -12.54 -20.13
N LEU A 398 -11.45 -11.54 -19.81
CA LEU A 398 -11.61 -10.71 -18.61
C LEU A 398 -12.30 -9.41 -18.97
N ARG A 399 -13.37 -9.07 -18.24
CA ARG A 399 -14.12 -7.82 -18.45
C ARG A 399 -13.81 -6.79 -17.37
N LEU A 400 -13.50 -7.24 -16.17
CA LEU A 400 -13.17 -6.36 -15.05
C LEU A 400 -11.66 -6.18 -14.96
N LEU A 401 -10.86 -7.25 -14.96
CA LEU A 401 -9.41 -7.22 -14.77
C LEU A 401 -8.63 -7.12 -16.11
N THR A 402 -9.02 -6.16 -16.94
CA THR A 402 -8.48 -6.00 -18.31
C THR A 402 -6.96 -5.72 -18.35
N GLN A 403 -6.38 -5.16 -17.28
CA GLN A 403 -4.94 -4.95 -17.15
C GLN A 403 -4.18 -6.29 -17.10
N PHE A 404 -4.76 -7.29 -16.42
CA PHE A 404 -4.17 -8.62 -16.40
C PHE A 404 -4.40 -9.35 -17.71
N GLU A 405 -5.52 -9.13 -18.40
CA GLU A 405 -5.70 -9.68 -19.75
C GLU A 405 -4.62 -9.18 -20.70
N GLY A 406 -4.38 -7.86 -20.72
CA GLY A 406 -3.32 -7.25 -21.52
C GLY A 406 -1.95 -7.85 -21.20
N LEU A 407 -1.64 -8.01 -19.92
CA LEU A 407 -0.39 -8.62 -19.47
C LEU A 407 -0.26 -10.09 -19.92
N LEU A 408 -1.28 -10.91 -19.70
CA LEU A 408 -1.29 -12.34 -20.03
C LEU A 408 -1.15 -12.58 -21.54
N ARG A 409 -1.78 -11.72 -22.35
CA ARG A 409 -1.59 -11.72 -23.81
C ARG A 409 -0.17 -11.29 -24.17
N ALA A 410 0.32 -10.17 -23.63
CA ALA A 410 1.66 -9.65 -23.92
C ALA A 410 2.79 -10.64 -23.57
N MET A 411 2.60 -11.44 -22.52
CA MET A 411 3.56 -12.49 -22.15
C MET A 411 3.69 -13.59 -23.20
N ARG A 412 2.65 -13.85 -24.02
CA ARG A 412 2.65 -14.87 -25.09
C ARG A 412 3.02 -14.33 -26.46
N LEU A 413 2.82 -13.03 -26.69
CA LEU A 413 3.22 -12.40 -27.95
C LEU A 413 4.72 -12.55 -28.17
N ARG A 414 5.11 -12.89 -29.40
CA ARG A 414 6.50 -12.92 -29.87
C ARG A 414 6.73 -11.71 -30.76
N ALA A 415 7.91 -11.08 -30.64
CA ALA A 415 8.31 -10.02 -31.54
C ALA A 415 8.57 -10.62 -32.94
N GLY A 416 7.96 -10.02 -33.96
CA GLY A 416 8.09 -10.44 -35.36
C GLY A 416 7.86 -9.28 -36.32
N ARG A 417 8.10 -9.52 -37.62
CA ARG A 417 7.71 -8.60 -38.69
C ARG A 417 6.21 -8.66 -38.92
N ASP A 418 5.65 -7.57 -39.45
CA ASP A 418 4.24 -7.47 -39.87
C ASP A 418 3.24 -7.84 -38.75
N MET A 419 3.56 -7.46 -37.51
CA MET A 419 2.67 -7.69 -36.37
C MET A 419 1.38 -6.90 -36.56
N ALA A 420 0.25 -7.52 -36.19
CA ALA A 420 -1.01 -6.81 -36.13
C ALA A 420 -0.90 -5.61 -35.18
N SER A 421 -1.48 -4.47 -35.55
CA SER A 421 -1.42 -3.24 -34.75
C SER A 421 -1.92 -3.47 -33.31
N ALA A 422 -2.99 -4.24 -33.15
CA ALA A 422 -3.55 -4.60 -31.84
C ALA A 422 -2.57 -5.40 -30.95
N ASP A 423 -1.78 -6.29 -31.54
CA ASP A 423 -0.79 -7.08 -30.81
C ASP A 423 0.42 -6.22 -30.41
N LEU A 424 0.89 -5.38 -31.34
CA LEU A 424 1.96 -4.43 -31.06
C LEU A 424 1.53 -3.46 -29.94
N ASP A 425 0.31 -2.93 -30.00
CA ASP A 425 -0.23 -2.03 -28.98
C ASP A 425 -0.41 -2.74 -27.63
N THR A 426 -0.82 -4.00 -27.62
CA THR A 426 -0.93 -4.81 -26.38
C THR A 426 0.42 -5.01 -25.72
N LEU A 427 1.45 -5.33 -26.53
CA LEU A 427 2.81 -5.54 -26.04
C LEU A 427 3.41 -4.24 -25.49
N VAL A 428 3.34 -3.16 -26.26
CA VAL A 428 3.88 -1.83 -25.87
C VAL A 428 3.12 -1.26 -24.67
N GLY A 429 1.79 -1.33 -24.68
CA GLY A 429 0.96 -0.87 -23.57
C GLY A 429 1.24 -1.62 -22.27
N SER A 430 1.48 -2.93 -22.35
CA SER A 430 1.88 -3.73 -21.19
C SER A 430 3.29 -3.39 -20.70
N ALA A 431 4.25 -3.18 -21.61
CA ALA A 431 5.60 -2.75 -21.22
C ALA A 431 5.58 -1.40 -20.49
N ARG A 432 4.79 -0.43 -20.96
CA ARG A 432 4.64 0.87 -20.30
C ARG A 432 3.95 0.78 -18.93
N ARG A 433 3.01 -0.15 -18.76
CA ARG A 433 2.29 -0.39 -17.48
C ARG A 433 3.16 -1.08 -16.43
N TYR A 434 3.94 -2.08 -16.86
CA TYR A 434 4.70 -2.98 -15.98
C TYR A 434 6.21 -2.87 -16.23
N THR A 435 6.96 -2.50 -15.20
CA THR A 435 8.42 -2.29 -15.29
C THR A 435 9.19 -3.63 -15.28
N TRP A 436 9.04 -4.44 -16.33
CA TRP A 436 9.69 -5.75 -16.45
C TRP A 436 10.66 -5.80 -17.63
N ALA A 437 11.95 -6.02 -17.38
CA ALA A 437 12.98 -6.01 -18.43
C ALA A 437 12.66 -6.93 -19.63
N PRO A 438 12.23 -8.19 -19.45
CA PRO A 438 11.89 -9.05 -20.59
C PRO A 438 10.75 -8.50 -21.46
N LEU A 439 9.79 -7.81 -20.84
CA LEU A 439 8.65 -7.22 -21.54
C LEU A 439 9.07 -5.95 -22.29
N GLN A 440 9.89 -5.10 -21.66
CA GLN A 440 10.49 -3.92 -22.27
C GLN A 440 11.34 -4.30 -23.49
N PHE A 441 12.19 -5.31 -23.35
CA PHE A 441 13.07 -5.78 -24.43
C PHE A 441 12.27 -6.32 -25.61
N ARG A 442 11.23 -7.12 -25.33
CA ARG A 442 10.35 -7.66 -26.37
C ARG A 442 9.57 -6.56 -27.09
N ALA A 443 9.07 -5.57 -26.36
CA ALA A 443 8.43 -4.39 -26.95
C ALA A 443 9.41 -3.62 -27.84
N ALA A 444 10.65 -3.42 -27.41
CA ALA A 444 11.69 -2.78 -28.22
C ALA A 444 11.94 -3.53 -29.53
N LEU A 445 12.08 -4.86 -29.46
CA LEU A 445 12.26 -5.69 -30.67
C LEU A 445 11.07 -5.58 -31.61
N ALA A 446 9.85 -5.72 -31.09
CA ALA A 446 8.63 -5.63 -31.88
C ALA A 446 8.51 -4.25 -32.57
N LEU A 447 8.79 -3.17 -31.85
CA LEU A 447 8.77 -1.82 -32.42
C LEU A 447 9.80 -1.66 -33.54
N ALA A 448 11.02 -2.12 -33.35
CA ALA A 448 12.08 -2.01 -34.36
C ALA A 448 11.78 -2.84 -35.62
N LEU A 449 11.30 -4.09 -35.45
CA LEU A 449 10.91 -4.97 -36.56
C LEU A 449 9.72 -4.45 -37.36
N ASN A 450 8.90 -3.56 -36.77
CA ASN A 450 7.72 -2.95 -37.40
C ASN A 450 7.94 -1.46 -37.69
N GLY A 451 9.18 -1.03 -37.92
CA GLY A 451 9.50 0.30 -38.47
C GLY A 451 9.40 1.48 -37.49
N ARG A 452 9.42 1.22 -36.16
CA ARG A 452 9.34 2.26 -35.11
C ARG A 452 10.64 2.34 -34.29
N PRO A 453 11.79 2.72 -34.89
CA PRO A 453 13.10 2.65 -34.25
C PRO A 453 13.28 3.60 -33.05
N GLN A 454 12.65 4.78 -33.08
CA GLN A 454 12.76 5.75 -31.99
C GLN A 454 12.09 5.24 -30.72
N GLU A 455 10.89 4.67 -30.83
CA GLU A 455 10.18 4.10 -29.68
C GLU A 455 10.88 2.84 -29.18
N ALA A 456 11.42 2.02 -30.09
CA ALA A 456 12.25 0.88 -29.69
C ALA A 456 13.44 1.32 -28.82
N ARG A 457 14.12 2.41 -29.20
CA ARG A 457 15.21 2.98 -28.42
C ARG A 457 14.77 3.42 -27.02
N GLN A 458 13.62 4.08 -26.88
CA GLN A 458 13.09 4.51 -25.58
C GLN A 458 12.91 3.33 -24.62
N HIS A 459 12.40 2.19 -25.12
CA HIS A 459 12.26 0.98 -24.30
C HIS A 459 13.62 0.42 -23.87
N LEU A 460 14.67 0.49 -24.71
CA LEU A 460 16.03 0.11 -24.31
C LEU A 460 16.65 1.09 -23.30
N GLU A 461 16.34 2.38 -23.41
CA GLU A 461 16.75 3.41 -22.44
C GLU A 461 16.14 3.16 -21.07
N VAL A 462 14.87 2.76 -20.99
CA VAL A 462 14.24 2.33 -19.74
C VAL A 462 14.97 1.12 -19.14
N ILE A 463 15.38 0.13 -19.96
CA ILE A 463 16.16 -1.01 -19.46
C ILE A 463 17.49 -0.54 -18.87
N LYS A 464 18.21 0.33 -19.58
CA LYS A 464 19.49 0.87 -19.13
C LYS A 464 19.36 1.69 -17.85
N ALA A 465 18.30 2.47 -17.72
CA ALA A 465 18.10 3.39 -16.60
C ALA A 465 17.55 2.71 -15.33
N MET A 466 16.78 1.62 -15.49
CA MET A 466 16.01 1.01 -14.39
C MET A 466 16.47 -0.39 -13.97
N PHE A 467 17.42 -1.00 -14.66
CA PHE A 467 17.92 -2.34 -14.35
C PHE A 467 19.43 -2.32 -14.14
N THR A 468 19.97 -3.39 -13.55
CA THR A 468 21.40 -3.49 -13.31
C THR A 468 22.18 -3.57 -14.62
N SER A 469 23.47 -3.24 -14.57
CA SER A 469 24.37 -3.30 -15.73
C SER A 469 24.38 -4.68 -16.38
N GLU A 470 24.27 -5.75 -15.61
CA GLU A 470 24.27 -7.12 -16.12
C GLU A 470 23.04 -7.37 -16.99
N ILE A 471 21.84 -6.97 -16.52
CA ILE A 471 20.59 -7.12 -17.27
C ILE A 471 20.63 -6.29 -18.56
N TYR A 472 21.16 -5.07 -18.48
CA TYR A 472 21.29 -4.21 -19.66
C TYR A 472 22.26 -4.81 -20.70
N GLU A 473 23.45 -5.22 -20.29
CA GLU A 473 24.46 -5.77 -21.21
C GLU A 473 24.03 -7.12 -21.80
N GLU A 474 23.29 -7.95 -21.05
CA GLU A 474 22.68 -9.16 -21.59
C GLU A 474 21.67 -8.81 -22.69
N GLY A 475 20.74 -7.88 -22.43
CA GLY A 475 19.77 -7.42 -23.42
C GLY A 475 20.43 -6.79 -24.66
N ARG A 476 21.45 -5.95 -24.46
CA ARG A 476 22.23 -5.34 -25.54
C ARG A 476 22.96 -6.39 -26.39
N SER A 477 23.58 -7.37 -25.76
CA SER A 477 24.25 -8.48 -26.46
C SER A 477 23.26 -9.29 -27.30
N GLN A 478 22.08 -9.60 -26.73
CA GLN A 478 20.99 -10.26 -27.45
C GLN A 478 20.48 -9.41 -28.63
N TRP A 479 20.35 -8.09 -28.46
CA TRP A 479 19.94 -7.17 -29.53
C TRP A 479 20.92 -7.23 -30.70
N LEU A 480 22.21 -7.10 -30.42
CA LEU A 480 23.28 -7.11 -31.43
C LEU A 480 23.35 -8.47 -32.15
N ALA A 481 23.18 -9.58 -31.43
CA ALA A 481 23.12 -10.90 -32.04
C ALA A 481 21.94 -11.05 -33.02
N GLN A 482 20.77 -10.48 -32.69
CA GLN A 482 19.59 -10.54 -33.55
C GLN A 482 19.71 -9.67 -34.81
N GLN A 483 20.60 -8.67 -34.85
CA GLN A 483 20.85 -7.86 -36.06
C GLN A 483 21.39 -8.66 -37.24
N VAL A 484 21.91 -9.87 -37.00
CA VAL A 484 22.33 -10.80 -38.06
C VAL A 484 21.11 -11.36 -38.79
N GLN A 485 20.07 -11.74 -38.05
CA GLN A 485 18.83 -12.30 -38.60
C GLN A 485 17.85 -11.20 -39.06
N TYR A 486 17.84 -10.06 -38.38
CA TYR A 486 16.90 -8.96 -38.59
C TYR A 486 17.65 -7.63 -38.81
N PRO A 487 17.99 -7.29 -40.06
CA PRO A 487 18.71 -6.06 -40.38
C PRO A 487 18.03 -4.77 -39.93
N GLU A 488 16.70 -4.76 -39.78
CA GLU A 488 15.90 -3.64 -39.30
C GLU A 488 16.35 -3.15 -37.92
N LEU A 489 16.83 -4.06 -37.07
CA LEU A 489 17.35 -3.76 -35.74
C LEU A 489 18.61 -2.88 -35.78
N ARG A 490 19.27 -2.72 -36.94
CA ARG A 490 20.40 -1.80 -37.13
C ARG A 490 19.96 -0.34 -37.20
N ALA A 491 18.69 -0.06 -37.46
CA ALA A 491 18.13 1.28 -37.42
C ALA A 491 18.02 1.83 -35.98
N VAL A 492 18.22 0.98 -34.97
CA VAL A 492 18.24 1.35 -33.56
C VAL A 492 19.64 1.16 -33.02
N THR A 493 20.26 2.24 -32.57
CA THR A 493 21.50 2.18 -31.79
C THR A 493 21.13 2.02 -30.32
N PRO A 494 21.43 0.89 -29.66
CA PRO A 494 21.22 0.72 -28.22
C PRO A 494 22.00 1.80 -27.43
N PRO A 495 21.41 2.36 -26.37
CA PRO A 495 21.90 3.56 -25.70
C PRO A 495 23.18 3.41 -24.86
#